data_AF-A0A3L6DEG6-F1
#
_entry.id   AF-A0A3L6DEG6-F1
#
_cell.length_a   1.000
_cell.length_b   1.000
_cell.length_c   1.000
_cell.angle_alpha   90.00
_cell.angle_beta   90.00
_cell.angle_gamma   90.00
#
_symmetry.space_group_name_H-M   'P 1'
#
loop_
_entity.id
_entity.type
_entity.pdbx_description
1 polymer ?
#
loop_
_entity_poly.entity_id
_entity_poly.type
_entity_poly.pdbx_seq_one_letter_code
_entity_poly.pdbx_strand_id
1 'polypeptide(L)'
;MIKYLFKYVTKGIDRAKVYFEITANTSNASPAPQVAPPNEIQEYIDARYLSTCEALWRAFEYDIHFRVPSVERLVVHLPGLNHVRYEPSADLHALLSSSAAKSTMLTEWFEGNLRHEQARCLTYCDFPKQWTWDASARCWKSRSRCKKIGCMYYVHPTAGELYYLRMLLMIIKGSTSYADIRTFNGQVYDTFRAVCEARGLLESDNEWKLLFDEVIVSASSYQLRQLFVTVVMFCHVANVRALFDTYWLSFTDDIVRQLRDTLGNPNYNIPHEQLMSLLIRKLSAAFANSGGNINDYGLPRIDVQCTLMDENRLINDEIDPEPLMLSMHADSLVTQLNAQQRTIYDTIIGRVYSNSPSFFFVYGHGGTGKTFLWNTIIARLRSEKKIVLVVASSGVASLLLPKGRTAHSRFKIPFDVNDASTCNVNRGTMLAELIQVSSLIIWDEVPMTHRWCFEALDKTMRDILSEHTPSNALLPFGGKPIVFGGDFRQILPVVRKGSRSSIVNTSITNSNLWRQVVLLRLRTNMRLFDPSLQEDA
;
A
#
# COMPACT_ATOMS: atom_id res chain seq x y z
N MET A 1 -20.13 -26.20 -16.17
CA MET A 1 -18.94 -26.30 -15.32
C MET A 1 -18.10 -27.55 -15.67
N ILE A 2 -17.81 -27.82 -16.96
CA ILE A 2 -17.06 -29.02 -17.41
C ILE A 2 -15.77 -28.66 -18.19
N LYS A 3 -15.59 -27.38 -18.56
CA LYS A 3 -14.33 -26.90 -19.19
C LYS A 3 -13.14 -26.84 -18.23
N TYR A 4 -13.40 -26.71 -16.92
CA TYR A 4 -12.34 -26.52 -15.93
C TYR A 4 -11.69 -27.83 -15.46
N LEU A 5 -12.39 -28.97 -15.55
CA LEU A 5 -11.85 -30.26 -15.11
C LEU A 5 -10.75 -30.77 -16.06
N PHE A 6 -10.96 -30.67 -17.37
CA PHE A 6 -9.98 -31.12 -18.37
C PHE A 6 -8.75 -30.21 -18.49
N LYS A 7 -8.84 -28.93 -18.09
CA LYS A 7 -7.69 -28.01 -18.10
C LYS A 7 -6.58 -28.47 -17.15
N TYR A 8 -6.92 -29.16 -16.07
CA TYR A 8 -5.96 -29.66 -15.08
C TYR A 8 -5.55 -31.11 -15.30
N VAL A 9 -6.35 -31.90 -16.02
CA VAL A 9 -6.01 -33.28 -16.40
C VAL A 9 -5.05 -33.32 -17.59
N THR A 10 -5.10 -32.32 -18.49
CA THR A 10 -4.22 -32.24 -19.67
C THR A 10 -3.09 -31.22 -19.55
N LYS A 11 -3.03 -30.42 -18.47
CA LYS A 11 -1.83 -29.64 -18.11
C LYS A 11 -0.82 -30.59 -17.46
N GLY A 12 -0.11 -31.34 -18.30
CA GLY A 12 1.14 -31.97 -17.90
C GLY A 12 2.25 -30.92 -17.79
N ILE A 13 3.38 -31.30 -17.20
CA ILE A 13 4.64 -30.60 -17.40
C ILE A 13 5.02 -30.92 -18.86
N ASP A 14 4.80 -29.97 -19.77
CA ASP A 14 4.84 -30.19 -21.23
C ASP A 14 6.23 -30.52 -21.81
N ARG A 15 7.27 -30.51 -20.97
CA ARG A 15 8.66 -30.57 -21.42
C ARG A 15 9.55 -31.17 -20.34
N ALA A 16 10.22 -32.27 -20.68
CA ALA A 16 11.31 -32.84 -19.91
C ALA A 16 12.60 -32.64 -20.69
N LYS A 17 13.57 -31.94 -20.10
CA LYS A 17 14.93 -31.92 -20.61
C LYS A 17 15.63 -33.17 -20.10
N VAL A 18 15.92 -34.10 -21.01
CA VAL A 18 16.67 -35.31 -20.68
C VAL A 18 18.12 -35.04 -21.01
N TYR A 19 18.98 -35.14 -20.00
CA TYR A 19 20.43 -35.08 -20.13
C TYR A 19 20.97 -36.50 -20.14
N PHE A 20 21.76 -36.84 -21.15
CA PHE A 20 22.45 -38.13 -21.22
C PHE A 20 23.89 -37.95 -20.74
N GLU A 21 24.17 -38.40 -19.51
CA GLU A 21 25.54 -38.51 -19.02
C GLU A 21 26.15 -39.78 -19.62
N ILE A 22 27.15 -39.64 -20.50
CA ILE A 22 27.91 -40.80 -21.01
C ILE A 22 28.74 -41.33 -19.83
N THR A 23 28.18 -42.23 -19.05
CA THR A 23 28.92 -42.91 -17.99
C THR A 23 29.91 -43.85 -18.67
N ALA A 24 31.19 -43.52 -18.59
CA ALA A 24 32.30 -44.34 -19.07
C ALA A 24 32.39 -45.64 -18.24
N ASN A 25 31.49 -46.58 -18.48
CA ASN A 25 31.50 -47.92 -17.87
C ASN A 25 31.13 -48.99 -18.90
N THR A 26 31.80 -48.95 -20.06
CA THR A 26 32.09 -50.17 -20.83
C THR A 26 33.60 -50.29 -20.97
N SER A 27 34.10 -51.49 -20.70
CA SER A 27 35.48 -51.84 -20.42
C SER A 27 36.38 -51.85 -21.66
N ASN A 28 36.54 -50.70 -22.32
CA ASN A 28 37.59 -50.49 -23.33
C ASN A 28 38.20 -49.10 -23.14
N ALA A 29 39.38 -49.08 -22.55
CA ALA A 29 40.08 -47.85 -22.20
C ALA A 29 40.86 -47.22 -23.37
N SER A 30 40.87 -45.89 -23.35
CA SER A 30 41.86 -44.92 -23.90
C SER A 30 41.63 -44.40 -25.34
N PRO A 31 42.03 -43.15 -25.69
CA PRO A 31 42.97 -42.25 -24.98
C PRO A 31 42.51 -40.78 -24.78
N ALA A 32 43.15 -40.09 -23.82
CA ALA A 32 43.48 -38.65 -23.72
C ALA A 32 42.45 -37.53 -24.10
N PRO A 33 42.53 -36.32 -23.51
CA PRO A 33 41.53 -35.27 -23.67
C PRO A 33 41.62 -34.59 -25.05
N GLN A 34 41.09 -35.25 -26.06
CA GLN A 34 40.70 -34.65 -27.34
C GLN A 34 39.29 -35.12 -27.66
N VAL A 35 38.30 -34.52 -27.02
CA VAL A 35 36.92 -34.64 -27.45
C VAL A 35 36.48 -33.24 -27.81
N ALA A 36 35.96 -33.11 -29.04
CA ALA A 36 35.41 -31.90 -29.62
C ALA A 36 34.58 -31.08 -28.60
N PRO A 37 34.49 -29.75 -28.75
CA PRO A 37 33.69 -28.93 -27.84
C PRO A 37 32.32 -29.59 -27.63
N PRO A 38 31.87 -29.75 -26.37
CA PRO A 38 30.64 -30.46 -26.05
C PRO A 38 29.53 -29.89 -26.93
N ASN A 39 28.94 -30.76 -27.74
CA ASN A 39 27.86 -30.36 -28.62
C ASN A 39 26.59 -30.27 -27.77
N GLU A 40 26.39 -29.11 -27.13
CA GLU A 40 25.24 -28.81 -26.28
C GLU A 40 23.89 -29.13 -26.95
N ILE A 41 23.83 -29.19 -28.29
CA ILE A 41 22.59 -29.52 -29.01
C ILE A 41 22.32 -31.04 -29.00
N GLN A 42 23.36 -31.88 -28.95
CA GLN A 42 23.23 -33.35 -28.91
C GLN A 42 23.10 -33.91 -27.49
N GLU A 43 23.60 -33.20 -26.46
CA GLU A 43 23.55 -33.65 -25.05
C GLU A 43 22.18 -33.48 -24.39
N TYR A 44 21.32 -32.62 -24.94
CA TYR A 44 19.99 -32.35 -24.41
C TYR A 44 18.91 -32.77 -25.40
N ILE A 45 18.12 -33.79 -25.05
CA ILE A 45 16.89 -34.10 -25.78
C ILE A 45 15.72 -33.40 -25.11
N ASP A 46 15.02 -32.61 -25.92
CA ASP A 46 13.82 -31.92 -25.51
C ASP A 46 12.61 -32.85 -25.74
N ALA A 47 12.24 -33.59 -24.70
CA ALA A 47 11.20 -34.61 -24.80
C ALA A 47 9.86 -34.09 -24.28
N ARG A 48 8.78 -34.45 -24.97
CA ARG A 48 7.41 -34.21 -24.51
C ARG A 48 6.87 -35.50 -23.88
N TYR A 49 6.38 -35.41 -22.65
CA TYR A 49 5.65 -36.51 -22.04
C TYR A 49 4.30 -36.70 -22.76
N LEU A 50 4.03 -37.93 -23.17
CA LEU A 50 2.74 -38.36 -23.71
C LEU A 50 2.17 -39.44 -22.79
N SER A 51 0.91 -39.29 -22.39
CA SER A 51 0.23 -40.38 -21.68
C SER A 51 0.06 -41.60 -22.60
N THR A 52 0.00 -42.80 -22.04
CA THR A 52 -0.19 -44.05 -22.80
C THR A 52 -1.41 -43.98 -23.73
N CYS A 53 -2.50 -43.40 -23.25
CA CYS A 53 -3.72 -43.23 -24.03
C CYS A 53 -3.52 -42.29 -25.23
N GLU A 54 -2.82 -41.17 -25.04
CA GLU A 54 -2.54 -40.19 -26.10
C GLU A 54 -1.54 -40.74 -27.13
N ALA A 55 -0.56 -41.53 -26.69
CA ALA A 55 0.41 -42.19 -27.55
C ALA A 55 -0.26 -43.23 -28.47
N LEU A 56 -1.15 -44.08 -27.94
CA LEU A 56 -1.94 -45.03 -28.72
C LEU A 56 -2.86 -44.30 -29.72
N TRP A 57 -3.53 -43.22 -29.29
CA TRP A 57 -4.41 -42.42 -30.16
C TRP A 57 -3.65 -41.85 -31.37
N ARG A 58 -2.42 -41.39 -31.15
CA ARG A 58 -1.53 -40.92 -32.23
C ARG A 58 -1.03 -42.04 -33.13
N ALA A 59 -0.64 -43.18 -32.55
CA ALA A 59 -0.16 -44.33 -33.30
C ALA A 59 -1.22 -44.88 -34.26
N PHE A 60 -2.50 -44.73 -33.91
CA PHE A 60 -3.64 -45.09 -34.75
C PHE A 60 -4.12 -43.96 -35.68
N GLU A 61 -3.38 -42.85 -35.77
CA GLU A 61 -3.72 -41.68 -36.61
C GLU A 61 -5.10 -41.08 -36.35
N TYR A 62 -5.67 -41.29 -35.16
CA TYR A 62 -6.96 -40.72 -34.81
C TYR A 62 -6.85 -39.22 -34.52
N ASP A 63 -7.87 -38.47 -34.95
CA ASP A 63 -7.99 -37.04 -34.64
C ASP A 63 -8.08 -36.82 -33.11
N ILE A 64 -7.04 -36.21 -32.54
CA ILE A 64 -6.92 -35.98 -31.09
C ILE A 64 -7.76 -34.78 -30.65
N HIS A 65 -7.94 -33.80 -31.53
CA HIS A 65 -8.70 -32.60 -31.23
C HIS A 65 -9.44 -32.12 -32.47
N PHE A 66 -10.74 -31.92 -32.31
CA PHE A 66 -11.54 -31.21 -33.28
C PHE A 66 -11.93 -29.85 -32.71
N ARG A 67 -11.84 -28.79 -33.52
CA ARG A 67 -12.26 -27.44 -33.15
C ARG A 67 -13.43 -27.02 -34.03
N VAL A 68 -14.58 -26.77 -33.41
CA VAL A 68 -15.75 -26.16 -34.07
C VAL A 68 -15.98 -24.79 -33.46
N PRO A 69 -15.89 -23.70 -34.25
CA PRO A 69 -15.45 -23.66 -35.65
C PRO A 69 -13.93 -23.88 -35.80
N SER A 70 -13.51 -24.25 -37.02
CA SER A 70 -12.09 -24.41 -37.37
C SER A 70 -11.36 -23.06 -37.27
N VAL A 71 -10.11 -23.09 -36.80
CA VAL A 71 -9.28 -21.89 -36.57
C VAL A 71 -8.14 -21.84 -37.58
N GLU A 72 -8.04 -20.75 -38.33
CA GLU A 72 -6.96 -20.48 -39.29
C GLU A 72 -5.89 -19.61 -38.61
N ARG A 73 -4.64 -20.08 -38.56
CA ARG A 73 -3.55 -19.35 -37.91
C ARG A 73 -2.91 -18.36 -38.88
N LEU A 74 -3.02 -17.08 -38.56
CA LEU A 74 -2.54 -16.00 -39.40
C LEU A 74 -1.17 -15.52 -38.93
N VAL A 75 -0.21 -15.46 -39.86
CA VAL A 75 1.16 -15.02 -39.59
C VAL A 75 1.24 -13.50 -39.72
N VAL A 76 1.92 -12.85 -38.79
CA VAL A 76 2.18 -11.41 -38.80
C VAL A 76 3.69 -11.20 -38.85
N HIS A 77 4.15 -10.31 -39.71
CA HIS A 77 5.56 -9.94 -39.84
C HIS A 77 5.68 -8.50 -40.37
N LEU A 78 6.83 -7.88 -40.14
CA LEU A 78 7.16 -6.57 -40.72
C LEU A 78 7.54 -6.71 -42.21
N PRO A 79 7.59 -5.60 -42.97
CA PRO A 79 8.04 -5.61 -44.36
C PRO A 79 9.41 -6.30 -44.51
N GLY A 80 9.49 -7.32 -45.35
CA GLY A 80 10.73 -8.07 -45.61
C GLY A 80 11.20 -9.01 -44.50
N LEU A 81 10.51 -9.08 -43.35
CA LEU A 81 10.86 -9.94 -42.22
C LEU A 81 9.99 -11.20 -42.13
N ASN A 82 9.50 -11.71 -43.27
CA ASN A 82 8.72 -12.93 -43.29
C ASN A 82 9.60 -14.18 -43.20
N HIS A 83 9.11 -15.21 -42.51
CA HIS A 83 9.76 -16.51 -42.48
C HIS A 83 9.51 -17.28 -43.80
N VAL A 84 10.60 -17.73 -44.42
CA VAL A 84 10.57 -18.63 -45.59
C VAL A 84 11.16 -19.97 -45.19
N ARG A 85 10.44 -21.06 -45.46
CA ARG A 85 10.95 -22.42 -45.27
C ARG A 85 11.70 -22.84 -46.54
N TYR A 86 12.86 -23.46 -46.37
CA TYR A 86 13.71 -23.95 -47.44
C TYR A 86 14.33 -25.28 -47.04
N GLU A 87 14.74 -26.07 -48.04
CA GLU A 87 15.46 -27.32 -47.81
C GLU A 87 16.97 -27.04 -47.69
N PRO A 88 17.75 -27.85 -46.94
CA PRO A 88 19.17 -27.60 -46.72
C PRO A 88 20.01 -27.43 -48.01
N SER A 89 19.58 -28.04 -49.12
CA SER A 89 20.24 -27.97 -50.43
C SER A 89 19.72 -26.85 -51.34
N ALA A 90 18.79 -26.01 -50.88
CA ALA A 90 18.19 -24.96 -51.70
C ALA A 90 19.12 -23.74 -51.86
N ASP A 91 19.17 -23.18 -53.07
CA ASP A 91 19.84 -21.89 -53.32
C ASP A 91 19.02 -20.73 -52.73
N LEU A 92 19.60 -20.06 -51.73
CA LEU A 92 18.97 -18.95 -51.03
C LEU A 92 18.74 -17.73 -51.94
N HIS A 93 19.62 -17.46 -52.91
CA HIS A 93 19.47 -16.31 -53.80
C HIS A 93 18.30 -16.52 -54.78
N ALA A 94 18.23 -17.67 -55.43
CA ALA A 94 17.10 -18.03 -56.28
C ALA A 94 15.78 -18.04 -55.49
N LEU A 95 15.80 -18.54 -54.26
CA LEU A 95 14.63 -18.60 -53.39
C LEU A 95 14.14 -17.22 -52.97
N LEU A 96 15.02 -16.30 -52.55
CA LEU A 96 14.64 -14.93 -52.19
C LEU A 96 14.13 -14.10 -53.39
N SER A 97 14.64 -14.39 -54.58
CA SER A 97 14.15 -13.79 -55.83
C SER A 97 12.80 -14.35 -56.28
N SER A 98 12.37 -15.50 -55.78
CA SER A 98 11.09 -16.13 -56.14
C SER A 98 9.88 -15.33 -55.63
N SER A 99 8.78 -15.33 -56.40
CA SER A 99 7.51 -14.75 -55.95
C SER A 99 6.93 -15.49 -54.74
N ALA A 100 7.14 -16.81 -54.67
CA ALA A 100 6.68 -17.65 -53.58
C ALA A 100 7.26 -17.24 -52.21
N ALA A 101 8.52 -16.77 -52.16
CA ALA A 101 9.13 -16.27 -50.93
C ALA A 101 8.49 -14.97 -50.43
N LYS A 102 7.84 -14.19 -51.31
CA LYS A 102 7.21 -12.91 -50.99
C LYS A 102 5.70 -13.04 -50.71
N SER A 103 5.03 -14.03 -51.31
CA SER A 103 3.59 -14.27 -51.14
C SER A 103 3.28 -14.98 -49.82
N THR A 104 3.00 -14.22 -48.76
CA THR A 104 2.52 -14.71 -47.46
C THR A 104 1.01 -14.51 -47.31
N MET A 105 0.40 -15.13 -46.29
CA MET A 105 -1.01 -14.86 -45.96
C MET A 105 -1.32 -13.37 -45.77
N LEU A 106 -0.39 -12.60 -45.20
CA LEU A 106 -0.55 -11.17 -44.94
C LEU A 106 -0.39 -10.33 -46.22
N THR A 107 0.61 -10.62 -47.04
CA THR A 107 0.82 -9.86 -48.29
C THR A 107 -0.24 -10.19 -49.34
N GLU A 108 -0.72 -11.43 -49.38
CA GLU A 108 -1.83 -11.81 -50.26
C GLU A 108 -3.18 -11.28 -49.76
N TRP A 109 -3.30 -10.93 -48.47
CA TRP A 109 -4.47 -10.20 -47.98
C TRP A 109 -4.53 -8.78 -48.56
N PHE A 110 -3.39 -8.10 -48.64
CA PHE A 110 -3.27 -6.81 -49.33
C PHE A 110 -3.66 -6.92 -50.81
N GLU A 111 -3.12 -7.92 -51.50
CA GLU A 111 -3.44 -8.18 -52.91
C GLU A 111 -4.92 -8.54 -53.10
N GLY A 112 -5.50 -9.31 -52.18
CA GLY A 112 -6.93 -9.63 -52.17
C GLY A 112 -7.82 -8.39 -52.02
N ASN A 113 -7.44 -7.44 -51.15
CA ASN A 113 -8.13 -6.16 -51.00
C ASN A 113 -8.00 -5.26 -52.24
N LEU A 114 -6.91 -5.39 -52.99
CA LEU A 114 -6.69 -4.67 -54.24
C LEU A 114 -7.59 -5.22 -55.36
N ARG A 115 -7.67 -6.55 -55.49
CA ARG A 115 -8.43 -7.24 -56.54
C ARG A 115 -9.93 -7.36 -56.30
N HIS A 116 -10.39 -7.37 -55.05
CA HIS A 116 -11.78 -7.66 -54.70
C HIS A 116 -12.35 -6.60 -53.74
N GLU A 117 -13.39 -5.88 -54.16
CA GLU A 117 -14.03 -4.89 -53.30
C GLU A 117 -14.68 -5.51 -52.06
N GLN A 118 -15.22 -6.72 -52.18
CA GLN A 118 -15.84 -7.46 -51.08
C GLN A 118 -14.84 -7.77 -49.94
N ALA A 119 -13.55 -7.92 -50.27
CA ALA A 119 -12.49 -8.17 -49.30
C ALA A 119 -12.25 -6.95 -48.39
N ARG A 120 -12.52 -5.73 -48.88
CA ARG A 120 -12.24 -4.48 -48.16
C ARG A 120 -13.09 -4.27 -46.90
N CYS A 121 -14.18 -5.02 -46.75
CA CYS A 121 -15.04 -4.98 -45.57
C CYS A 121 -14.50 -5.80 -44.38
N LEU A 122 -13.40 -6.55 -44.56
CA LEU A 122 -12.86 -7.48 -43.57
C LEU A 122 -11.52 -6.99 -43.01
N THR A 123 -11.31 -7.21 -41.71
CA THR A 123 -9.99 -7.12 -41.09
C THR A 123 -9.16 -8.34 -41.48
N TYR A 124 -7.85 -8.28 -41.26
CA TYR A 124 -7.00 -9.45 -41.51
C TYR A 124 -7.43 -10.65 -40.65
N CYS A 125 -7.79 -10.42 -39.39
CA CYS A 125 -8.29 -11.45 -38.47
C CYS A 125 -9.62 -12.07 -38.91
N ASP A 126 -10.49 -11.27 -39.53
CA ASP A 126 -11.80 -11.71 -40.00
C ASP A 126 -11.77 -12.32 -41.41
N PHE A 127 -10.67 -12.17 -42.14
CA PHE A 127 -10.53 -12.61 -43.52
C PHE A 127 -10.90 -14.09 -43.75
N PRO A 128 -10.46 -15.04 -42.89
CA PRO A 128 -10.80 -16.45 -43.03
C PRO A 128 -12.28 -16.80 -42.89
N LYS A 129 -13.13 -15.83 -42.47
CA LYS A 129 -14.59 -16.02 -42.41
C LYS A 129 -15.20 -16.15 -43.81
N GLN A 130 -14.62 -15.48 -44.82
CA GLN A 130 -15.13 -15.45 -46.19
C GLN A 130 -14.10 -15.95 -47.23
N TRP A 131 -12.83 -16.07 -46.86
CA TRP A 131 -11.76 -16.50 -47.75
C TRP A 131 -11.06 -17.76 -47.21
N THR A 132 -10.49 -18.55 -48.11
CA THR A 132 -9.71 -19.75 -47.79
C THR A 132 -8.31 -19.61 -48.36
N TRP A 133 -7.31 -19.88 -47.54
CA TRP A 133 -5.92 -19.91 -47.97
C TRP A 133 -5.63 -21.20 -48.74
N ASP A 134 -5.17 -21.07 -49.98
CA ASP A 134 -4.61 -22.17 -50.76
C ASP A 134 -3.09 -22.17 -50.58
N ALA A 135 -2.57 -23.16 -49.85
CA ALA A 135 -1.14 -23.24 -49.55
C ALA A 135 -0.29 -23.58 -50.78
N SER A 136 -0.85 -24.31 -51.75
CA SER A 136 -0.14 -24.71 -52.97
C SER A 136 -0.04 -23.54 -53.96
N ALA A 137 -1.15 -22.84 -54.16
CA ALA A 137 -1.19 -21.65 -55.02
C ALA A 137 -0.70 -20.37 -54.31
N ARG A 138 -0.50 -20.43 -52.98
CA ARG A 138 -0.14 -19.30 -52.10
C ARG A 138 -1.03 -18.08 -52.30
N CYS A 139 -2.35 -18.27 -52.36
CA CYS A 139 -3.31 -17.19 -52.57
C CYS A 139 -4.60 -17.40 -51.78
N TRP A 140 -5.37 -16.33 -51.61
CA TRP A 140 -6.71 -16.40 -51.01
C TRP A 140 -7.77 -16.64 -52.08
N LYS A 141 -8.63 -17.63 -51.86
CA LYS A 141 -9.78 -17.94 -52.72
C LYS A 141 -11.09 -17.66 -51.98
N SER A 142 -12.09 -17.16 -52.71
CA SER A 142 -13.44 -16.97 -52.15
C SER A 142 -14.01 -18.31 -51.68
N ARG A 143 -14.55 -18.34 -50.46
CA ARG A 143 -14.95 -19.57 -49.78
C ARG A 143 -16.43 -19.89 -50.03
N SER A 144 -16.74 -21.15 -50.31
CA SER A 144 -18.11 -21.65 -50.47
C SER A 144 -18.66 -22.48 -49.29
N ARG A 145 -17.83 -23.00 -48.38
CA ARG A 145 -18.26 -23.85 -47.24
C ARG A 145 -17.59 -23.50 -45.90
N CYS A 146 -18.39 -23.54 -44.83
CA CYS A 146 -18.12 -23.41 -43.39
C CYS A 146 -17.22 -22.26 -42.91
N LYS A 147 -17.71 -21.46 -41.94
CA LYS A 147 -16.99 -20.33 -41.33
C LYS A 147 -15.75 -20.82 -40.56
N LYS A 148 -14.57 -20.27 -40.87
CA LYS A 148 -13.36 -20.38 -40.04
C LYS A 148 -13.13 -19.09 -39.24
N ILE A 149 -12.51 -19.20 -38.07
CA ILE A 149 -12.07 -18.06 -37.28
C ILE A 149 -10.58 -17.83 -37.54
N GLY A 150 -10.19 -16.63 -37.96
CA GLY A 150 -8.78 -16.25 -38.01
C GLY A 150 -8.24 -16.01 -36.61
N CYS A 151 -7.02 -16.49 -36.35
CA CYS A 151 -6.31 -16.26 -35.10
C CYS A 151 -4.86 -15.91 -35.43
N MET A 152 -4.50 -14.65 -35.23
CA MET A 152 -3.12 -14.20 -35.40
C MET A 152 -2.23 -14.67 -34.23
N TYR A 153 -0.97 -15.00 -34.49
CA TYR A 153 0.00 -15.37 -33.43
C TYR A 153 0.18 -14.27 -32.38
N TYR A 154 0.26 -14.67 -31.11
CA TYR A 154 0.57 -13.75 -30.01
C TYR A 154 1.93 -13.07 -30.27
N VAL A 155 1.96 -11.75 -30.17
CA VAL A 155 3.17 -10.94 -30.26
C VAL A 155 3.31 -10.23 -28.92
N HIS A 156 4.46 -10.39 -28.27
CA HIS A 156 4.72 -9.75 -26.98
C HIS A 156 4.93 -8.23 -27.17
N PRO A 157 4.49 -7.36 -26.24
CA PRO A 157 4.68 -5.90 -26.36
C PRO A 157 6.13 -5.45 -26.58
N THR A 158 7.11 -6.20 -26.07
CA THR A 158 8.54 -5.91 -26.28
C THR A 158 9.02 -6.11 -27.73
N ALA A 159 8.21 -6.73 -28.60
CA ALA A 159 8.52 -6.88 -30.02
C ALA A 159 8.30 -5.57 -30.83
N GLY A 160 7.93 -4.47 -30.16
CA GLY A 160 7.90 -3.12 -30.72
C GLY A 160 6.95 -2.99 -31.90
N GLU A 161 7.45 -2.55 -33.06
CA GLU A 161 6.66 -2.31 -34.28
C GLU A 161 5.79 -3.49 -34.72
N LEU A 162 6.24 -4.72 -34.50
CA LEU A 162 5.46 -5.92 -34.83
C LEU A 162 4.21 -6.06 -33.97
N TYR A 163 4.27 -5.64 -32.70
CA TYR A 163 3.14 -5.64 -31.78
C TYR A 163 2.09 -4.61 -32.21
N TYR A 164 2.52 -3.39 -32.55
CA TYR A 164 1.62 -2.33 -33.03
C TYR A 164 0.97 -2.70 -34.37
N LEU A 165 1.73 -3.28 -35.30
CA LEU A 165 1.18 -3.81 -36.55
C LEU A 165 0.08 -4.86 -36.28
N ARG A 166 0.33 -5.81 -35.36
CA ARG A 166 -0.68 -6.81 -34.98
C ARG A 166 -1.96 -6.15 -34.45
N MET A 167 -1.85 -5.14 -33.59
CA MET A 167 -3.02 -4.40 -33.08
C MET A 167 -3.81 -3.75 -34.22
N LEU A 168 -3.13 -3.07 -35.14
CA LEU A 168 -3.75 -2.41 -36.28
C LEU A 168 -4.46 -3.40 -37.20
N LEU A 169 -3.88 -4.59 -37.44
CA LEU A 169 -4.49 -5.66 -38.24
C LEU A 169 -5.78 -6.24 -37.64
N MET A 170 -6.04 -6.01 -36.34
CA MET A 170 -7.30 -6.39 -35.70
C MET A 170 -8.44 -5.39 -35.97
N ILE A 171 -8.12 -4.17 -36.40
CA ILE A 171 -9.06 -3.04 -36.43
C ILE A 171 -9.25 -2.52 -37.85
N ILE A 172 -8.15 -2.37 -38.60
CA ILE A 172 -8.17 -1.83 -39.96
C ILE A 172 -8.75 -2.86 -40.92
N LYS A 173 -9.63 -2.38 -41.79
CA LYS A 173 -10.25 -3.17 -42.86
C LYS A 173 -9.73 -2.69 -44.21
N GLY A 174 -9.56 -3.63 -45.14
CA GLY A 174 -9.35 -3.31 -46.55
C GLY A 174 -8.05 -2.59 -46.91
N SER A 175 -7.02 -2.59 -46.05
CA SER A 175 -5.72 -2.04 -46.42
C SER A 175 -5.11 -2.81 -47.60
N THR A 176 -4.53 -2.11 -48.56
CA THR A 176 -3.89 -2.68 -49.76
C THR A 176 -2.37 -2.66 -49.69
N SER A 177 -1.80 -2.12 -48.61
CA SER A 177 -0.36 -2.10 -48.37
C SER A 177 -0.03 -1.89 -46.89
N TYR A 178 1.24 -2.06 -46.51
CA TYR A 178 1.73 -1.64 -45.19
C TYR A 178 1.66 -0.12 -44.99
N ALA A 179 1.77 0.67 -46.07
CA ALA A 179 1.62 2.11 -45.99
C ALA A 179 0.18 2.48 -45.63
N ASP A 180 -0.82 1.80 -46.21
CA ASP A 180 -2.24 2.03 -45.91
C ASP A 180 -2.57 1.74 -44.45
N ILE A 181 -1.96 0.70 -43.86
CA ILE A 181 -2.08 0.42 -42.42
C ILE A 181 -1.61 1.62 -41.61
N ARG A 182 -0.54 2.29 -42.06
CA ARG A 182 0.03 3.47 -41.41
C ARG A 182 -0.69 4.78 -41.74
N THR A 183 -1.77 4.75 -42.51
CA THR A 183 -2.54 5.94 -42.85
C THR A 183 -3.70 6.13 -41.89
N PHE A 184 -3.84 7.32 -41.32
CA PHE A 184 -5.00 7.73 -40.52
C PHE A 184 -5.32 9.21 -40.76
N ASN A 185 -6.60 9.55 -40.93
CA ASN A 185 -7.08 10.90 -41.26
C ASN A 185 -6.35 11.57 -42.46
N GLY A 186 -6.03 10.78 -43.49
CA GLY A 186 -5.36 11.29 -44.70
C GLY A 186 -3.85 11.53 -44.56
N GLN A 187 -3.27 11.29 -43.39
CA GLN A 187 -1.82 11.39 -43.14
C GLN A 187 -1.20 10.00 -43.02
N VAL A 188 -0.07 9.80 -43.71
CA VAL A 188 0.78 8.60 -43.56
C VAL A 188 1.81 8.87 -42.47
N TYR A 189 1.88 8.01 -41.47
CA TYR A 189 2.82 8.14 -40.36
C TYR A 189 4.05 7.23 -40.58
N ASP A 190 5.15 7.57 -39.92
CA ASP A 190 6.42 6.85 -40.08
C ASP A 190 6.43 5.46 -39.46
N THR A 191 5.77 5.27 -38.31
CA THR A 191 5.78 4.01 -37.55
C THR A 191 4.37 3.49 -37.29
N PHE A 192 4.23 2.18 -37.09
CA PHE A 192 2.96 1.57 -36.67
C PHE A 192 2.57 2.06 -35.27
N ARG A 193 3.54 2.32 -34.39
CA ARG A 193 3.30 2.92 -33.08
C ARG A 193 2.60 4.26 -33.16
N ALA A 194 3.14 5.20 -33.95
CA ALA A 194 2.58 6.56 -34.07
C ALA A 194 1.13 6.55 -34.55
N VAL A 195 0.77 5.57 -35.38
CA VAL A 195 -0.58 5.41 -35.91
C VAL A 195 -1.51 4.84 -34.86
N CYS A 196 -1.05 3.88 -34.06
CA CYS A 196 -1.80 3.41 -32.91
C CYS A 196 -2.08 4.55 -31.93
N GLU A 197 -1.09 5.42 -31.69
CA GLU A 197 -1.24 6.61 -30.84
C GLU A 197 -2.26 7.59 -31.42
N ALA A 198 -2.14 7.95 -32.71
CA ALA A 198 -3.08 8.83 -33.39
C ALA A 198 -4.52 8.27 -33.44
N ARG A 199 -4.67 6.94 -33.47
CA ARG A 199 -5.96 6.24 -33.38
C ARG A 199 -6.48 6.08 -31.96
N GLY A 200 -5.76 6.52 -30.92
CA GLY A 200 -6.12 6.34 -29.52
C GLY A 200 -6.11 4.88 -29.06
N LEU A 201 -5.31 4.03 -29.71
CA LEU A 201 -5.17 2.61 -29.38
C LEU A 201 -4.07 2.33 -28.36
N LEU A 202 -3.22 3.33 -28.09
CA LEU A 202 -2.22 3.28 -27.04
C LEU A 202 -2.71 4.10 -25.86
N GLU A 203 -2.44 3.61 -24.65
CA GLU A 203 -2.67 4.37 -23.42
C GLU A 203 -1.91 5.70 -23.52
N SER A 204 -2.68 6.80 -23.49
CA SER A 204 -2.15 8.15 -23.41
C SER A 204 -2.64 8.77 -22.11
N ASP A 205 -1.85 9.66 -21.52
CA ASP A 205 -2.26 10.36 -20.29
C ASP A 205 -3.47 11.30 -20.49
N ASN A 206 -4.03 11.37 -21.71
CA ASN A 206 -5.19 12.19 -22.03
C ASN A 206 -6.45 11.73 -21.28
N GLU A 207 -6.58 10.42 -21.01
CA GLU A 207 -7.69 9.88 -20.21
C GLU A 207 -7.65 10.45 -18.78
N TRP A 208 -6.46 10.56 -18.20
CA TRP A 208 -6.27 11.15 -16.88
C TRP A 208 -6.55 12.65 -16.88
N LYS A 209 -6.18 13.37 -17.94
CA LYS A 209 -6.52 14.79 -18.09
C LYS A 209 -8.03 15.01 -18.15
N LEU A 210 -8.72 14.27 -19.02
CA LEU A 210 -10.19 14.35 -19.13
C LEU A 210 -10.88 13.99 -17.81
N LEU A 211 -10.38 12.99 -17.09
CA LEU A 211 -10.87 12.63 -15.76
C LEU A 211 -10.72 13.80 -14.77
N PHE A 212 -9.54 14.42 -14.68
CA PHE A 212 -9.34 15.53 -13.75
C PHE A 212 -10.12 16.78 -14.15
N ASP A 213 -10.23 17.08 -15.45
CA ASP A 213 -11.03 18.19 -15.96
C ASP A 213 -12.51 18.06 -15.57
N GLU A 214 -13.06 16.85 -15.59
CA GLU A 214 -14.44 16.58 -15.14
C GLU A 214 -14.59 16.66 -13.61
N VAL A 215 -13.68 15.99 -12.88
CA VAL A 215 -13.83 15.81 -11.43
C VAL A 215 -13.55 17.10 -10.65
N ILE A 216 -12.68 17.98 -11.13
CA ILE A 216 -12.36 19.25 -10.45
C ILE A 216 -13.59 20.15 -10.26
N VAL A 217 -14.60 20.04 -11.14
CA VAL A 217 -15.82 20.84 -11.05
C VAL A 217 -16.70 20.45 -9.85
N SER A 218 -16.60 19.21 -9.36
CA SER A 218 -17.53 18.66 -8.37
C SER A 218 -16.87 18.12 -7.08
N ALA A 219 -15.58 17.78 -7.11
CA ALA A 219 -14.89 17.17 -5.98
C ALA A 219 -14.13 18.18 -5.12
N SER A 220 -14.01 17.87 -3.82
CA SER A 220 -13.16 18.63 -2.89
C SER A 220 -11.67 18.35 -3.13
N SER A 221 -10.79 19.29 -2.74
CA SER A 221 -9.33 19.09 -2.80
C SER A 221 -8.84 17.84 -2.07
N TYR A 222 -9.51 17.43 -0.98
CA TYR A 222 -9.22 16.16 -0.32
C TYR A 222 -9.51 14.95 -1.22
N GLN A 223 -10.67 14.91 -1.86
CA GLN A 223 -11.06 13.85 -2.78
C GLN A 223 -10.16 13.82 -4.02
N LEU A 224 -9.79 14.99 -4.55
CA LEU A 224 -8.88 15.10 -5.69
C LEU A 224 -7.49 14.51 -5.37
N ARG A 225 -6.95 14.75 -4.16
CA ARG A 225 -5.69 14.12 -3.73
C ARG A 225 -5.79 12.59 -3.63
N GLN A 226 -6.90 12.06 -3.11
CA GLN A 226 -7.12 10.61 -3.04
C GLN A 226 -7.26 10.00 -4.43
N LEU A 227 -7.98 10.67 -5.34
CA LEU A 227 -8.11 10.25 -6.73
C LEU A 227 -6.75 10.27 -7.44
N PHE A 228 -5.95 11.31 -7.25
CA PHE A 228 -4.59 11.42 -7.80
C PHE A 228 -3.70 10.27 -7.34
N VAL A 229 -3.66 9.97 -6.04
CA VAL A 229 -2.90 8.81 -5.54
C VAL A 229 -3.43 7.51 -6.14
N THR A 230 -4.76 7.35 -6.25
CA THR A 230 -5.37 6.15 -6.83
C THR A 230 -4.95 5.94 -8.30
N VAL A 231 -5.03 7.00 -9.11
CA VAL A 231 -4.63 6.99 -10.53
C VAL A 231 -3.14 6.68 -10.67
N VAL A 232 -2.28 7.31 -9.87
CA VAL A 232 -0.83 7.11 -9.94
C VAL A 232 -0.40 5.72 -9.43
N MET A 233 -1.07 5.18 -8.41
CA MET A 233 -0.73 3.89 -7.80
C MET A 233 -1.25 2.69 -8.59
N PHE A 234 -2.48 2.78 -9.11
CA PHE A 234 -3.22 1.63 -9.64
C PHE A 234 -3.46 1.71 -11.15
N CYS A 235 -3.15 2.84 -11.78
CA CYS A 235 -3.25 3.01 -13.22
C CYS A 235 -1.88 3.30 -13.84
N HIS A 236 -1.74 3.01 -15.13
CA HIS A 236 -0.48 3.24 -15.84
C HIS A 236 -0.44 4.68 -16.36
N VAL A 237 0.20 5.58 -15.59
CA VAL A 237 0.41 6.98 -15.97
C VAL A 237 1.81 7.13 -16.58
N ALA A 238 1.90 7.58 -17.83
CA ALA A 238 3.16 7.70 -18.55
C ALA A 238 4.03 8.85 -18.03
N ASN A 239 3.44 9.99 -17.67
CA ASN A 239 4.13 11.16 -17.13
C ASN A 239 3.38 11.75 -15.92
N VAL A 240 3.61 11.16 -14.75
CA VAL A 240 3.02 11.59 -13.47
C VAL A 240 3.37 13.05 -13.15
N ARG A 241 4.60 13.49 -13.49
CA ARG A 241 5.06 14.85 -13.20
C ARG A 241 4.26 15.91 -13.96
N ALA A 242 4.06 15.69 -15.27
CA ALA A 242 3.27 16.60 -16.09
C ALA A 242 1.79 16.63 -15.65
N LEU A 243 1.22 15.48 -15.27
CA LEU A 243 -0.14 15.42 -14.74
C LEU A 243 -0.26 16.22 -13.43
N PHE A 244 0.69 16.05 -12.50
CA PHE A 244 0.72 16.81 -11.26
C PHE A 244 0.87 18.32 -11.50
N ASP A 245 1.82 18.74 -12.34
CA ASP A 245 2.07 20.15 -12.62
C ASP A 245 0.86 20.87 -13.22
N THR A 246 -0.02 20.13 -13.90
CA THR A 246 -1.26 20.68 -14.46
C THR A 246 -2.31 20.96 -13.37
N TYR A 247 -2.43 20.08 -12.36
CA TYR A 247 -3.61 20.07 -11.47
C TYR A 247 -3.31 20.37 -9.99
N TRP A 248 -2.04 20.50 -9.59
CA TRP A 248 -1.66 20.59 -8.18
C TRP A 248 -2.32 21.75 -7.42
N LEU A 249 -2.62 22.87 -8.08
CA LEU A 249 -3.30 24.00 -7.44
C LEU A 249 -4.73 23.63 -6.97
N SER A 250 -5.47 22.87 -7.77
CA SER A 250 -6.81 22.38 -7.40
C SER A 250 -6.79 21.45 -6.19
N PHE A 251 -5.62 20.91 -5.84
CA PHE A 251 -5.44 20.06 -4.66
C PHE A 251 -5.23 20.86 -3.37
N THR A 252 -5.30 22.20 -3.39
CA THR A 252 -4.84 23.04 -2.27
C THR A 252 -5.91 23.88 -1.59
N ASP A 253 -7.15 23.96 -2.10
CA ASP A 253 -8.16 24.89 -1.58
C ASP A 253 -8.44 24.71 -0.08
N ASP A 254 -8.52 23.46 0.39
CA ASP A 254 -8.69 23.15 1.82
C ASP A 254 -7.47 23.54 2.65
N ILE A 255 -6.26 23.43 2.10
CA ILE A 255 -5.01 23.87 2.75
C ILE A 255 -5.01 25.40 2.88
N VAL A 256 -5.37 26.11 1.81
CA VAL A 256 -5.45 27.58 1.79
C VAL A 256 -6.48 28.06 2.80
N ARG A 257 -7.67 27.45 2.81
CA ARG A 257 -8.74 27.78 3.74
C ARG A 257 -8.31 27.53 5.19
N GLN A 258 -7.77 26.34 5.49
CA GLN A 258 -7.28 26.01 6.83
C GLN A 258 -6.24 27.00 7.31
N LEU A 259 -5.29 27.41 6.47
CA LEU A 259 -4.27 28.39 6.85
C LEU A 259 -4.85 29.79 7.09
N ARG A 260 -5.77 30.27 6.24
CA ARG A 260 -6.43 31.57 6.42
C ARG A 260 -7.26 31.60 7.70
N ASP A 261 -7.99 30.50 7.98
CA ASP A 261 -8.78 30.34 9.20
C ASP A 261 -7.87 30.30 10.44
N THR A 262 -6.75 29.56 10.37
CA THR A 262 -5.76 29.45 11.47
C THR A 262 -5.06 30.78 11.76
N LEU A 263 -4.77 31.58 10.73
CA LEU A 263 -4.11 32.88 10.86
C LEU A 263 -5.08 34.04 11.18
N GLY A 264 -6.39 33.79 11.17
CA GLY A 264 -7.40 34.82 11.36
C GLY A 264 -7.36 35.94 10.30
N ASN A 265 -6.76 35.67 9.14
CA ASN A 265 -6.59 36.65 8.06
C ASN A 265 -7.11 36.09 6.72
N PRO A 266 -8.34 36.46 6.32
CA PRO A 266 -8.96 35.94 5.10
C PRO A 266 -8.24 36.39 3.81
N ASN A 267 -7.46 37.47 3.88
CA ASN A 267 -6.74 38.04 2.73
C ASN A 267 -5.26 37.64 2.69
N TYR A 268 -4.81 36.74 3.57
CA TYR A 268 -3.43 36.26 3.54
C TYR A 268 -3.15 35.49 2.24
N ASN A 269 -2.13 35.96 1.51
CA ASN A 269 -1.66 35.33 0.28
C ASN A 269 -0.52 34.37 0.64
N ILE A 270 -0.76 33.07 0.48
CA ILE A 270 0.20 32.03 0.86
C ILE A 270 1.20 31.87 -0.28
N PRO A 271 2.52 31.98 -0.04
CA PRO A 271 3.52 31.74 -1.06
C PRO A 271 3.39 30.35 -1.68
N HIS A 272 3.50 30.25 -3.00
CA HIS A 272 3.37 28.97 -3.72
C HIS A 272 4.34 27.89 -3.22
N GLU A 273 5.56 28.26 -2.79
CA GLU A 273 6.53 27.32 -2.21
C GLU A 273 6.03 26.70 -0.90
N GLN A 274 5.46 27.52 -0.02
CA GLN A 274 4.90 27.06 1.25
C GLN A 274 3.66 26.18 1.01
N LEU A 275 2.82 26.56 0.05
CA LEU A 275 1.64 25.80 -0.34
C LEU A 275 2.02 24.44 -0.94
N MET A 276 3.04 24.42 -1.82
CA MET A 276 3.58 23.21 -2.41
C MET A 276 4.13 22.26 -1.34
N SER A 277 4.92 22.77 -0.38
CA SER A 277 5.45 21.95 0.72
C SER A 277 4.34 21.27 1.53
N LEU A 278 3.27 22.00 1.86
CA LEU A 278 2.12 21.46 2.59
C LEU A 278 1.33 20.44 1.77
N LEU A 279 1.18 20.67 0.46
CA LEU A 279 0.54 19.75 -0.46
C LEU A 279 1.32 18.44 -0.57
N ILE A 280 2.63 18.51 -0.79
CA ILE A 280 3.51 17.33 -0.90
C ILE A 280 3.46 16.51 0.38
N ARG A 281 3.39 17.15 1.56
CA ARG A 281 3.21 16.44 2.83
C ARG A 281 1.87 15.68 2.91
N LYS A 282 0.75 16.31 2.51
CA LYS A 282 -0.56 15.63 2.48
C LYS A 282 -0.60 14.50 1.45
N LEU A 283 0.03 14.67 0.29
CA LEU A 283 0.16 13.62 -0.72
C LEU A 283 1.05 12.48 -0.21
N SER A 284 2.16 12.76 0.45
CA SER A 284 3.05 11.74 1.03
C SER A 284 2.30 10.85 2.02
N ALA A 285 1.43 11.43 2.86
CA ALA A 285 0.57 10.66 3.75
C ALA A 285 -0.47 9.82 2.99
N ALA A 286 -1.05 10.36 1.92
CA ALA A 286 -2.01 9.62 1.09
C ALA A 286 -1.35 8.44 0.34
N PHE A 287 -0.16 8.64 -0.25
CA PHE A 287 0.64 7.57 -0.85
C PHE A 287 0.98 6.47 0.17
N ALA A 288 1.44 6.86 1.35
CA ALA A 288 1.78 5.91 2.42
C ALA A 288 0.57 5.08 2.87
N ASN A 289 -0.61 5.70 2.99
CA ASN A 289 -1.85 5.00 3.32
C ASN A 289 -2.29 4.00 2.23
N SER A 290 -1.94 4.27 0.97
CA SER A 290 -2.18 3.39 -0.18
C SER A 290 -1.04 2.37 -0.42
N GLY A 291 -0.02 2.34 0.45
CA GLY A 291 1.10 1.40 0.36
C GLY A 291 2.21 1.78 -0.62
N GLY A 292 2.26 3.02 -1.10
CA GLY A 292 3.27 3.52 -2.03
C GLY A 292 4.19 4.58 -1.43
N ASN A 293 5.33 4.83 -2.08
CA ASN A 293 6.26 5.90 -1.71
C ASN A 293 6.18 7.02 -2.75
N ILE A 294 5.89 8.24 -2.30
CA ILE A 294 5.75 9.42 -3.18
C ILE A 294 7.01 9.70 -4.00
N ASN A 295 8.19 9.29 -3.51
CA ASN A 295 9.46 9.53 -4.16
C ASN A 295 9.67 8.71 -5.45
N ASP A 296 8.86 7.67 -5.66
CA ASP A 296 8.98 6.78 -6.82
C ASP A 296 8.38 7.39 -8.09
N TYR A 297 7.65 8.50 -7.95
CA TYR A 297 6.82 9.09 -9.02
C TYR A 297 7.33 10.43 -9.57
N GLY A 298 8.57 10.82 -9.23
CA GLY A 298 9.21 12.01 -9.80
C GLY A 298 8.57 13.35 -9.43
N LEU A 299 7.83 13.41 -8.31
CA LEU A 299 7.18 14.63 -7.80
C LEU A 299 8.19 15.58 -7.09
N PRO A 300 7.85 16.86 -6.87
CA PRO A 300 8.71 17.83 -6.20
C PRO A 300 9.12 17.33 -4.83
N ARG A 301 10.43 17.37 -4.56
CA ARG A 301 10.97 17.08 -3.25
C ARG A 301 10.94 18.35 -2.40
N ILE A 302 10.57 18.21 -1.15
CA ILE A 302 10.68 19.29 -0.18
C ILE A 302 12.18 19.47 0.12
N ASP A 303 12.72 20.68 -0.13
CA ASP A 303 14.10 20.98 0.24
C ASP A 303 14.26 20.91 1.76
N VAL A 304 15.34 20.28 2.19
CA VAL A 304 15.59 19.81 3.56
C VAL A 304 15.66 20.98 4.55
N GLN A 305 15.72 22.24 4.11
CA GLN A 305 15.79 23.39 5.01
C GLN A 305 14.46 23.72 5.74
N CYS A 306 13.33 23.12 5.36
CA CYS A 306 12.07 23.19 6.11
C CYS A 306 11.87 22.02 7.11
N THR A 307 12.89 21.16 7.33
CA THR A 307 12.78 19.92 8.12
C THR A 307 13.10 20.08 9.62
N LEU A 308 12.67 21.16 10.26
CA LEU A 308 12.81 21.28 11.73
C LEU A 308 11.57 20.86 12.53
N MET A 309 10.56 20.23 11.91
CA MET A 309 9.46 19.53 12.59
C MET A 309 8.91 18.42 11.68
N ASP A 310 8.87 17.12 11.97
CA ASP A 310 9.29 16.29 13.10
C ASP A 310 9.08 14.85 12.55
N GLU A 311 10.11 14.00 12.45
CA GLU A 311 10.06 12.68 11.76
C GLU A 311 9.06 11.70 12.41
N ASN A 312 8.66 11.98 13.65
CA ASN A 312 7.80 11.11 14.43
C ASN A 312 6.31 11.47 14.35
N ARG A 313 5.56 10.76 13.51
CA ARG A 313 4.09 10.88 13.41
C ARG A 313 3.35 10.76 14.75
N LEU A 314 3.85 9.95 15.69
CA LEU A 314 3.18 9.75 16.97
C LEU A 314 3.31 10.97 17.88
N ILE A 315 4.39 11.75 17.73
CA ILE A 315 4.57 13.05 18.40
C ILE A 315 3.61 14.07 17.79
N ASN A 316 3.57 14.13 16.45
CA ASN A 316 2.67 15.02 15.73
C ASN A 316 1.19 14.80 16.07
N ASP A 317 0.76 13.55 16.25
CA ASP A 317 -0.61 13.21 16.65
C ASP A 317 -0.97 13.74 18.06
N GLU A 318 0.01 13.86 18.95
CA GLU A 318 -0.21 14.32 20.34
C GLU A 318 -0.19 15.84 20.47
N ILE A 319 0.52 16.55 19.59
CA ILE A 319 0.56 18.02 19.57
C ILE A 319 -0.79 18.57 19.09
N ASP A 320 -1.36 19.52 19.84
CA ASP A 320 -2.59 20.20 19.44
C ASP A 320 -2.30 21.45 18.58
N PRO A 321 -3.08 21.69 17.50
CA PRO A 321 -2.79 22.75 16.53
C PRO A 321 -3.13 24.18 17.03
N GLU A 322 -3.95 24.32 18.08
CA GLU A 322 -4.46 25.62 18.56
C GLU A 322 -4.16 25.87 20.05
N PRO A 323 -2.92 26.26 20.41
CA PRO A 323 -2.51 26.45 21.82
C PRO A 323 -3.29 27.54 22.57
N LEU A 324 -3.69 28.62 21.88
CA LEU A 324 -4.38 29.77 22.47
C LEU A 324 -5.79 29.41 22.99
N MET A 325 -6.57 28.69 22.19
CA MET A 325 -7.91 28.23 22.58
C MET A 325 -7.85 27.25 23.75
N LEU A 326 -6.88 26.33 23.72
CA LEU A 326 -6.61 25.42 24.83
C LEU A 326 -6.21 26.16 26.12
N SER A 327 -5.45 27.25 26.01
CA SER A 327 -5.05 28.05 27.19
C SER A 327 -6.26 28.70 27.85
N MET A 328 -7.13 29.36 27.08
CA MET A 328 -8.34 29.99 27.62
C MET A 328 -9.27 28.97 28.26
N HIS A 329 -9.41 27.79 27.63
CA HIS A 329 -10.18 26.69 28.20
C HIS A 329 -9.56 26.15 29.48
N ALA A 330 -8.23 25.97 29.51
CA ALA A 330 -7.51 25.52 30.71
C ALA A 330 -7.70 26.49 31.88
N ASP A 331 -7.56 27.81 31.64
CA ASP A 331 -7.71 28.82 32.68
C ASP A 331 -9.14 28.81 33.26
N SER A 332 -10.15 28.67 32.40
CA SER A 332 -11.54 28.48 32.84
C SER A 332 -11.72 27.23 33.69
N LEU A 333 -11.19 26.08 33.27
CA LEU A 333 -11.28 24.83 34.05
C LEU A 333 -10.59 24.95 35.41
N VAL A 334 -9.43 25.62 35.47
CA VAL A 334 -8.66 25.82 36.71
C VAL A 334 -9.45 26.65 37.73
N THR A 335 -10.22 27.65 37.28
CA THR A 335 -11.08 28.44 38.18
C THR A 335 -12.25 27.65 38.80
N GLN A 336 -12.65 26.55 38.15
CA GLN A 336 -13.76 25.70 38.60
C GLN A 336 -13.31 24.57 39.55
N LEU A 337 -12.01 24.39 39.78
CA LEU A 337 -11.49 23.38 40.69
C LEU A 337 -11.86 23.73 42.14
N ASN A 338 -12.35 22.73 42.88
CA ASN A 338 -12.48 22.88 44.33
C ASN A 338 -11.11 22.91 45.02
N ALA A 339 -11.05 23.31 46.29
CA ALA A 339 -9.78 23.46 47.02
C ALA A 339 -8.89 22.21 47.03
N GLN A 340 -9.48 21.01 47.16
CA GLN A 340 -8.73 19.75 47.15
C GLN A 340 -8.19 19.43 45.75
N GLN A 341 -9.00 19.56 44.71
CA GLN A 341 -8.59 19.39 43.32
C GLN A 341 -7.51 20.39 42.93
N ARG A 342 -7.63 21.65 43.37
CA ARG A 342 -6.65 22.71 43.13
C ARG A 342 -5.30 22.39 43.77
N THR A 343 -5.29 21.93 45.01
CA THR A 343 -4.05 21.51 45.70
C THR A 343 -3.34 20.38 44.94
N ILE A 344 -4.10 19.39 44.48
CA ILE A 344 -3.56 18.26 43.70
C ILE A 344 -3.05 18.73 42.34
N TYR A 345 -3.82 19.59 41.66
CA TYR A 345 -3.45 20.21 40.40
C TYR A 345 -2.11 20.96 40.52
N ASP A 346 -2.00 21.88 41.49
CA ASP A 346 -0.80 22.70 41.70
C ASP A 346 0.41 21.81 42.04
N THR A 347 0.21 20.75 42.82
CA THR A 347 1.26 19.77 43.16
C THR A 347 1.78 19.05 41.92
N ILE A 348 0.89 18.55 41.06
CA ILE A 348 1.27 17.79 39.85
C ILE A 348 1.92 18.74 38.84
N ILE A 349 1.30 19.88 38.55
CA ILE A 349 1.79 20.86 37.58
C ILE A 349 3.18 21.39 38.02
N GLY A 350 3.37 21.70 39.30
CA GLY A 350 4.65 22.12 39.84
C GLY A 350 5.77 21.08 39.63
N ARG A 351 5.47 19.78 39.79
CA ARG A 351 6.44 18.71 39.51
C ARG A 351 6.77 18.57 38.02
N VAL A 352 5.77 18.71 37.16
CA VAL A 352 5.97 18.66 35.71
C VAL A 352 6.82 19.84 35.22
N TYR A 353 6.59 21.06 35.73
CA TYR A 353 7.39 22.23 35.34
C TYR A 353 8.82 22.20 35.89
N SER A 354 9.02 21.62 37.07
CA SER A 354 10.37 21.41 37.62
C SER A 354 11.10 20.21 37.04
N ASN A 355 10.51 19.50 36.05
CA ASN A 355 11.04 18.25 35.47
C ASN A 355 11.52 17.25 36.54
N SER A 356 10.85 17.23 37.68
CA SER A 356 11.23 16.40 38.82
C SER A 356 10.56 15.03 38.73
N PRO A 357 11.30 13.94 39.00
CA PRO A 357 10.71 12.61 39.11
C PRO A 357 9.58 12.60 40.13
N SER A 358 8.41 12.08 39.73
CA SER A 358 7.26 12.04 40.60
C SER A 358 6.32 10.89 40.26
N PHE A 359 5.94 10.13 41.29
CA PHE A 359 4.97 9.05 41.18
C PHE A 359 3.80 9.33 42.12
N PHE A 360 2.63 9.67 41.57
CA PHE A 360 1.43 9.99 42.34
C PHE A 360 0.34 8.93 42.16
N PHE A 361 -0.47 8.76 43.21
CA PHE A 361 -1.78 8.10 43.11
C PHE A 361 -2.86 9.02 43.67
N VAL A 362 -3.80 9.44 42.82
CA VAL A 362 -4.98 10.21 43.20
C VAL A 362 -6.13 9.24 43.50
N TYR A 363 -6.36 9.05 44.78
CA TYR A 363 -7.49 8.29 45.30
C TYR A 363 -8.71 9.19 45.44
N GLY A 364 -9.84 8.78 44.86
CA GLY A 364 -11.11 9.48 45.05
C GLY A 364 -12.29 8.60 44.67
N HIS A 365 -13.41 8.72 45.38
CA HIS A 365 -14.60 7.94 45.10
C HIS A 365 -15.27 8.32 43.78
N GLY A 366 -16.27 7.52 43.37
CA GLY A 366 -17.16 7.92 42.28
C GLY A 366 -17.84 9.27 42.59
N GLY A 367 -17.72 10.24 41.68
CA GLY A 367 -18.32 11.57 41.85
C GLY A 367 -17.41 12.65 42.44
N THR A 368 -16.16 12.35 42.82
CA THR A 368 -15.21 13.36 43.35
C THR A 368 -14.51 14.22 42.28
N GLY A 369 -14.90 14.08 41.01
CA GLY A 369 -14.36 14.88 39.90
C GLY A 369 -12.95 14.52 39.43
N LYS A 370 -12.49 13.27 39.60
CA LYS A 370 -11.17 12.81 39.08
C LYS A 370 -10.99 13.10 37.59
N THR A 371 -11.97 12.72 36.77
CA THR A 371 -11.94 12.95 35.32
C THR A 371 -11.88 14.45 34.98
N PHE A 372 -12.59 15.29 35.75
CA PHE A 372 -12.53 16.75 35.58
C PHE A 372 -11.13 17.29 35.88
N LEU A 373 -10.50 16.80 36.96
CA LEU A 373 -9.11 17.11 37.29
C LEU A 373 -8.14 16.67 36.19
N TRP A 374 -8.30 15.46 35.63
CA TRP A 374 -7.52 14.99 34.48
C TRP A 374 -7.64 15.92 33.28
N ASN A 375 -8.86 16.25 32.88
CA ASN A 375 -9.11 17.16 31.76
C ASN A 375 -8.47 18.54 31.98
N THR A 376 -8.50 19.04 33.21
CA THR A 376 -7.90 20.33 33.57
C THR A 376 -6.37 20.31 33.47
N ILE A 377 -5.72 19.25 33.96
CA ILE A 377 -4.25 19.06 33.85
C ILE A 377 -3.84 18.90 32.39
N ILE A 378 -4.58 18.08 31.64
CA ILE A 378 -4.31 17.81 30.21
C ILE A 378 -4.43 19.11 29.41
N ALA A 379 -5.51 19.87 29.60
CA ALA A 379 -5.74 21.12 28.89
C ALA A 379 -4.60 22.12 29.14
N ARG A 380 -4.18 22.29 30.41
CA ARG A 380 -3.08 23.21 30.76
C ARG A 380 -1.75 22.82 30.10
N LEU A 381 -1.36 21.55 30.19
CA LEU A 381 -0.07 21.12 29.66
C LEU A 381 -0.06 21.16 28.13
N ARG A 382 -1.17 20.77 27.49
CA ARG A 382 -1.27 20.81 26.02
C ARG A 382 -1.36 22.22 25.47
N SER A 383 -1.96 23.18 26.19
CA SER A 383 -1.92 24.60 25.78
C SER A 383 -0.50 25.16 25.72
N GLU A 384 0.45 24.56 26.44
CA GLU A 384 1.87 24.90 26.43
C GLU A 384 2.70 23.98 25.52
N LYS A 385 2.03 23.26 24.59
CA LYS A 385 2.63 22.30 23.65
C LYS A 385 3.38 21.14 24.32
N LYS A 386 3.11 20.83 25.59
CA LYS A 386 3.65 19.65 26.26
C LYS A 386 2.85 18.41 25.91
N ILE A 387 3.53 17.30 25.72
CA ILE A 387 2.91 16.01 25.39
C ILE A 387 2.49 15.31 26.68
N VAL A 388 1.21 14.96 26.78
CA VAL A 388 0.65 14.20 27.90
C VAL A 388 0.07 12.90 27.37
N LEU A 389 0.64 11.77 27.81
CA LEU A 389 0.15 10.44 27.45
C LEU A 389 -0.96 10.03 28.41
N VAL A 390 -2.18 10.03 27.89
CA VAL A 390 -3.38 9.74 28.68
C VAL A 390 -3.86 8.32 28.38
N VAL A 391 -3.89 7.49 29.41
CA VAL A 391 -4.31 6.09 29.30
C VAL A 391 -5.33 5.72 30.35
N ALA A 392 -6.11 4.67 30.08
CA ALA A 392 -6.98 4.05 31.06
C ALA A 392 -6.89 2.52 31.00
N SER A 393 -7.33 1.86 32.08
CA SER A 393 -7.39 0.39 32.15
C SER A 393 -8.46 -0.23 31.26
N SER A 394 -9.56 0.49 30.97
CA SER A 394 -10.67 0.05 30.11
C SER A 394 -10.84 0.96 28.89
N GLY A 395 -11.30 0.39 27.77
CA GLY A 395 -11.60 1.15 26.56
C GLY A 395 -12.66 2.24 26.79
N VAL A 396 -13.72 1.91 27.54
CA VAL A 396 -14.79 2.87 27.85
C VAL A 396 -14.27 4.04 28.68
N ALA A 397 -13.43 3.77 29.68
CA ALA A 397 -12.82 4.81 30.50
C ALA A 397 -11.90 5.72 29.69
N SER A 398 -11.16 5.15 28.72
CA SER A 398 -10.26 5.95 27.87
C SER A 398 -10.98 6.97 26.98
N LEU A 399 -12.24 6.71 26.60
CA LEU A 399 -13.05 7.62 25.79
C LEU A 399 -13.45 8.90 26.53
N LEU A 400 -13.42 8.88 27.86
CA LEU A 400 -13.75 10.05 28.69
C LEU A 400 -12.60 11.05 28.80
N LEU A 401 -11.43 10.71 28.23
CA LEU A 401 -10.20 11.50 28.34
C LEU A 401 -9.74 11.96 26.94
N PRO A 402 -9.30 13.23 26.79
CA PRO A 402 -8.83 13.77 25.50
C PRO A 402 -7.65 12.99 24.92
N LYS A 403 -7.81 12.48 23.69
CA LYS A 403 -6.86 11.56 23.03
C LYS A 403 -6.52 10.31 23.87
N GLY A 404 -7.43 9.91 24.76
CA GLY A 404 -7.24 8.75 25.63
C GLY A 404 -7.15 7.44 24.85
N ARG A 405 -6.31 6.53 25.32
CA ARG A 405 -6.20 5.16 24.80
C ARG A 405 -6.17 4.14 25.94
N THR A 406 -6.39 2.86 25.64
CA THR A 406 -6.10 1.82 26.64
C THR A 406 -4.60 1.72 26.89
N ALA A 407 -4.19 1.45 28.13
CA ALA A 407 -2.78 1.31 28.47
C ALA A 407 -2.10 0.17 27.68
N HIS A 408 -2.80 -0.94 27.47
CA HIS A 408 -2.35 -2.05 26.63
C HIS A 408 -2.04 -1.59 25.19
N SER A 409 -2.91 -0.78 24.58
CA SER A 409 -2.71 -0.28 23.22
C SER A 409 -1.58 0.74 23.12
N ARG A 410 -1.54 1.69 24.07
CA ARG A 410 -0.55 2.79 24.08
C ARG A 410 0.86 2.27 24.31
N PHE A 411 1.05 1.39 25.30
CA PHE A 411 2.37 0.92 25.72
C PHE A 411 2.71 -0.47 25.19
N LYS A 412 1.84 -1.11 24.39
CA LYS A 412 2.08 -2.48 23.90
C LYS A 412 2.35 -3.47 25.03
N ILE A 413 1.56 -3.37 26.10
CA ILE A 413 1.62 -4.30 27.24
C ILE A 413 1.14 -5.67 26.75
N PRO A 414 1.90 -6.76 26.97
CA PRO A 414 1.44 -8.11 26.66
C PRO A 414 0.15 -8.45 27.41
N PHE A 415 -0.68 -9.35 26.86
CA PHE A 415 -1.87 -9.82 27.58
C PHE A 415 -1.51 -10.85 28.66
N ASP A 416 -0.58 -11.75 28.35
CA ASP A 416 -0.03 -12.72 29.29
C ASP A 416 1.23 -12.12 29.95
N VAL A 417 1.02 -11.44 31.07
CA VAL A 417 2.11 -10.77 31.81
C VAL A 417 2.52 -11.63 33.00
N ASN A 418 3.83 -11.67 33.28
CA ASN A 418 4.44 -12.24 34.48
C ASN A 418 5.42 -11.24 35.12
N ASP A 419 6.06 -11.66 36.20
CA ASP A 419 7.04 -10.87 36.95
C ASP A 419 8.30 -10.50 36.16
N ALA A 420 8.64 -11.23 35.09
CA ALA A 420 9.79 -10.95 34.21
C ALA A 420 9.42 -10.10 32.99
N SER A 421 8.12 -9.93 32.71
CA SER A 421 7.64 -9.29 31.48
C SER A 421 8.05 -7.81 31.36
N THR A 422 8.18 -7.38 30.11
CA THR A 422 8.35 -5.99 29.66
C THR A 422 7.30 -5.66 28.61
N CYS A 423 7.13 -4.39 28.29
CA CYS A 423 6.29 -3.94 27.19
C CYS A 423 7.00 -4.15 25.85
N ASN A 424 6.25 -4.41 24.78
CA ASN A 424 6.81 -4.58 23.43
C ASN A 424 7.12 -3.22 22.78
N VAL A 425 8.06 -2.49 23.38
CA VAL A 425 8.54 -1.17 22.93
C VAL A 425 10.06 -1.19 22.96
N ASN A 426 10.67 -1.23 21.78
CA ASN A 426 12.13 -1.23 21.64
C ASN A 426 12.67 0.19 21.55
N ARG A 427 13.93 0.37 21.93
CA ARG A 427 14.68 1.63 21.70
C ARG A 427 14.74 1.96 20.21
N GLY A 428 14.84 3.25 19.90
CA GLY A 428 14.85 3.75 18.52
C GLY A 428 13.51 3.60 17.77
N THR A 429 12.45 3.15 18.42
CA THR A 429 11.10 3.17 17.83
C THR A 429 10.43 4.52 18.04
N MET A 430 9.52 4.89 17.14
CA MET A 430 8.71 6.11 17.27
C MET A 430 7.98 6.20 18.62
N LEU A 431 7.53 5.07 19.17
CA LEU A 431 6.85 5.05 20.46
C LEU A 431 7.82 5.29 21.62
N ALA A 432 9.05 4.78 21.55
CA ALA A 432 10.09 5.06 22.54
C ALA A 432 10.45 6.55 22.55
N GLU A 433 10.59 7.16 21.38
CA GLU A 433 10.85 8.60 21.27
C GLU A 433 9.66 9.42 21.81
N LEU A 434 8.41 9.05 21.49
CA LEU A 434 7.22 9.67 22.08
C LEU A 434 7.25 9.63 23.62
N ILE A 435 7.64 8.49 24.19
CA ILE A 435 7.78 8.31 25.63
C ILE A 435 8.89 9.23 26.18
N GLN A 436 10.02 9.34 25.49
CA GLN A 436 11.14 10.21 25.86
C GLN A 436 10.70 11.67 25.94
N VAL A 437 10.01 12.19 24.91
CA VAL A 437 9.56 13.59 24.84
C VAL A 437 8.32 13.90 25.69
N SER A 438 7.56 12.89 26.11
CA SER A 438 6.37 13.09 26.95
C SER A 438 6.72 13.81 28.27
N SER A 439 5.87 14.74 28.70
CA SER A 439 6.06 15.50 29.94
C SER A 439 5.34 14.86 31.13
N LEU A 440 4.25 14.14 30.88
CA LEU A 440 3.41 13.53 31.92
C LEU A 440 2.69 12.30 31.35
N ILE A 441 2.55 11.26 32.18
CA ILE A 441 1.69 10.11 31.92
C ILE A 441 0.56 10.08 32.95
N ILE A 442 -0.69 10.03 32.49
CA ILE A 442 -1.87 9.87 33.34
C ILE A 442 -2.48 8.51 33.04
N TRP A 443 -2.67 7.69 34.07
CA TRP A 443 -3.36 6.40 33.96
C TRP A 443 -4.59 6.38 34.86
N ASP A 444 -5.78 6.31 34.28
CA ASP A 444 -7.06 6.24 35.00
C ASP A 444 -7.58 4.79 35.16
N GLU A 445 -8.38 4.58 36.20
CA GLU A 445 -8.92 3.27 36.59
C GLU A 445 -7.85 2.20 36.88
N VAL A 446 -6.75 2.62 37.51
CA VAL A 446 -5.60 1.78 37.86
C VAL A 446 -5.96 0.55 38.72
N PRO A 447 -6.86 0.63 39.73
CA PRO A 447 -7.22 -0.53 40.55
C PRO A 447 -7.75 -1.75 39.79
N MET A 448 -8.23 -1.58 38.55
CA MET A 448 -8.74 -2.67 37.72
C MET A 448 -7.62 -3.51 37.06
N THR A 449 -6.39 -3.02 37.03
CA THR A 449 -5.30 -3.64 36.26
C THR A 449 -4.34 -4.44 37.15
N HIS A 450 -3.86 -5.56 36.63
CA HIS A 450 -2.91 -6.44 37.31
C HIS A 450 -1.57 -5.73 37.58
N ARG A 451 -0.99 -5.93 38.77
CA ARG A 451 0.25 -5.25 39.20
C ARG A 451 1.41 -5.37 38.20
N TRP A 452 1.55 -6.55 37.61
CA TRP A 452 2.59 -6.85 36.63
C TRP A 452 2.53 -5.98 35.38
N CYS A 453 1.37 -5.43 35.00
CA CYS A 453 1.29 -4.49 33.88
C CYS A 453 2.07 -3.19 34.20
N PHE A 454 1.97 -2.70 35.44
CA PHE A 454 2.71 -1.50 35.87
C PHE A 454 4.20 -1.78 36.01
N GLU A 455 4.56 -2.96 36.53
CA GLU A 455 5.96 -3.38 36.68
C GLU A 455 6.63 -3.62 35.32
N ALA A 456 5.91 -4.17 34.35
CA ALA A 456 6.38 -4.30 32.97
C ALA A 456 6.61 -2.93 32.33
N LEU A 457 5.68 -1.98 32.54
CA LEU A 457 5.84 -0.61 32.07
C LEU A 457 7.04 0.08 32.73
N ASP A 458 7.20 -0.05 34.05
CA ASP A 458 8.31 0.51 34.81
C ASP A 458 9.67 0.05 34.28
N LYS A 459 9.86 -1.26 34.08
CA LYS A 459 11.10 -1.80 33.49
C LYS A 459 11.37 -1.25 32.10
N THR A 460 10.35 -1.20 31.26
CA THR A 460 10.47 -0.69 29.88
C THR A 460 10.85 0.79 29.87
N MET A 461 10.21 1.58 30.73
CA MET A 461 10.50 3.01 30.86
C MET A 461 11.92 3.26 31.38
N ARG A 462 12.36 2.49 32.39
CA ARG A 462 13.75 2.55 32.87
C ARG A 462 14.74 2.20 31.77
N ASP A 463 14.45 1.19 30.96
CA ASP A 463 15.31 0.82 29.83
C ASP A 463 15.39 1.97 28.80
N ILE A 464 14.26 2.46 28.30
CA ILE A 464 14.19 3.51 27.28
C ILE A 464 14.79 4.84 27.77
N LEU A 465 14.49 5.24 29.01
CA LEU A 465 14.89 6.55 29.55
C LEU A 465 16.30 6.55 30.16
N SER A 466 16.91 5.38 30.36
CA SER A 466 18.31 5.28 30.81
C SER A 466 19.33 5.35 29.68
N GLU A 467 18.87 5.30 28.42
CA GLU A 467 19.73 5.35 27.23
C GLU A 467 20.65 6.59 27.22
N HIS A 468 20.08 7.77 27.49
CA HIS A 468 20.83 9.02 27.53
C HIS A 468 21.17 9.47 28.95
N THR A 469 20.43 8.98 29.95
CA THR A 469 20.57 9.38 31.35
C THR A 469 20.59 8.15 32.26
N PRO A 470 21.75 7.52 32.48
CA PRO A 470 21.86 6.23 33.18
C PRO A 470 21.24 6.21 34.59
N SER A 471 21.23 7.34 35.29
CA SER A 471 20.61 7.47 36.62
C SER A 471 19.09 7.19 36.62
N ASN A 472 18.43 7.32 35.47
CA ASN A 472 17.00 7.03 35.34
C ASN A 472 16.68 5.54 35.55
N ALA A 473 17.63 4.63 35.35
CA ALA A 473 17.42 3.19 35.58
C ALA A 473 17.02 2.86 37.04
N LEU A 474 17.39 3.72 37.99
CA LEU A 474 17.11 3.53 39.42
C LEU A 474 15.77 4.15 39.85
N LEU A 475 15.18 5.02 39.02
CA LEU A 475 13.98 5.76 39.34
C LEU A 475 12.73 5.03 38.83
N PRO A 476 11.60 5.06 39.57
CA PRO A 476 10.32 4.59 39.07
C PRO A 476 9.99 5.23 37.73
N PHE A 477 9.57 4.41 36.77
CA PHE A 477 9.20 4.76 35.41
C PHE A 477 10.28 5.60 34.71
N GLY A 478 11.56 5.32 34.98
CA GLY A 478 12.68 6.05 34.40
C GLY A 478 12.71 7.54 34.77
N GLY A 479 12.13 7.90 35.91
CA GLY A 479 12.03 9.29 36.38
C GLY A 479 10.95 10.12 35.70
N LYS A 480 10.15 9.54 34.80
CA LYS A 480 9.04 10.25 34.14
C LYS A 480 7.92 10.55 35.14
N PRO A 481 7.37 11.78 35.19
CA PRO A 481 6.20 12.09 35.99
C PRO A 481 5.02 11.19 35.59
N ILE A 482 4.47 10.47 36.57
CA ILE A 482 3.32 9.59 36.37
C ILE A 482 2.27 9.83 37.45
N VAL A 483 1.01 9.86 37.01
CA VAL A 483 -0.14 10.07 37.89
C VAL A 483 -1.13 8.95 37.65
N PHE A 484 -1.36 8.15 38.69
CA PHE A 484 -2.34 7.09 38.72
C PHE A 484 -3.64 7.57 39.35
N GLY A 485 -4.76 7.15 38.79
CA GLY A 485 -6.10 7.49 39.23
C GLY A 485 -6.94 6.25 39.47
N GLY A 486 -7.80 6.29 40.48
CA GLY A 486 -8.85 5.29 40.63
C GLY A 486 -9.47 5.24 42.02
N ASP A 487 -10.37 4.28 42.19
CA ASP A 487 -11.03 3.99 43.45
C ASP A 487 -10.93 2.49 43.77
N PHE A 488 -10.23 2.14 44.84
CA PHE A 488 -10.12 0.76 45.33
C PHE A 488 -11.45 0.18 45.85
N ARG A 489 -12.51 1.00 46.00
CA ARG A 489 -13.87 0.51 46.27
C ARG A 489 -14.59 0.03 45.00
N GLN A 490 -14.03 0.29 43.82
CA GLN A 490 -14.54 -0.24 42.56
C GLN A 490 -13.95 -1.63 42.27
N ILE A 491 -13.96 -2.03 41.00
CA ILE A 491 -13.56 -3.37 40.56
C ILE A 491 -12.04 -3.54 40.70
N LEU A 492 -11.64 -4.56 41.45
CA LEU A 492 -10.24 -5.02 41.55
C LEU A 492 -9.85 -5.88 40.33
N PRO A 493 -8.56 -6.22 40.15
CA PRO A 493 -8.14 -6.95 38.96
C PRO A 493 -8.83 -8.31 38.86
N VAL A 494 -9.30 -8.63 37.66
CA VAL A 494 -10.04 -9.88 37.42
C VAL A 494 -9.06 -11.05 37.34
N VAL A 495 -9.10 -11.93 38.35
CA VAL A 495 -8.33 -13.19 38.36
C VAL A 495 -9.29 -14.36 38.13
N ARG A 496 -9.21 -14.98 36.95
CA ARG A 496 -10.09 -16.12 36.60
C ARG A 496 -9.89 -17.26 37.59
N LYS A 497 -10.99 -17.70 38.22
CA LYS A 497 -11.00 -18.76 39.25
C LYS A 497 -10.07 -18.45 40.45
N GLY A 498 -9.69 -17.19 40.65
CA GLY A 498 -8.81 -16.75 41.72
C GLY A 498 -9.51 -16.66 43.07
N SER A 499 -8.76 -16.92 44.14
CA SER A 499 -9.23 -16.66 45.51
C SER A 499 -9.19 -15.16 45.82
N ARG A 500 -9.81 -14.73 46.93
CA ARG A 500 -9.72 -13.33 47.40
C ARG A 500 -8.27 -12.89 47.64
N SER A 501 -7.45 -13.76 48.23
CA SER A 501 -6.02 -13.46 48.43
C SER A 501 -5.27 -13.33 47.12
N SER A 502 -5.63 -14.14 46.11
CA SER A 502 -5.09 -14.00 44.76
C SER A 502 -5.41 -12.62 44.17
N ILE A 503 -6.67 -12.18 44.22
CA ILE A 503 -7.09 -10.85 43.70
C ILE A 503 -6.38 -9.70 44.44
N VAL A 504 -6.24 -9.81 45.77
CA VAL A 504 -5.51 -8.78 46.53
C VAL A 504 -4.04 -8.76 46.12
N ASN A 505 -3.39 -9.92 46.00
CA ASN A 505 -1.98 -10.03 45.59
C ASN A 505 -1.72 -9.47 44.18
N THR A 506 -2.71 -9.49 43.29
CA THR A 506 -2.59 -8.89 41.95
C THR A 506 -2.83 -7.38 41.93
N SER A 507 -3.28 -6.77 43.02
CA SER A 507 -3.48 -5.32 43.12
C SER A 507 -2.17 -4.55 43.12
N ILE A 508 -2.19 -3.33 42.58
CA ILE A 508 -1.04 -2.43 42.56
C ILE A 508 -0.48 -2.13 43.96
N THR A 509 -1.31 -2.17 45.01
CA THR A 509 -0.88 -1.96 46.39
C THR A 509 0.13 -3.01 46.88
N ASN A 510 0.15 -4.19 46.25
CA ASN A 510 1.12 -5.26 46.48
C ASN A 510 2.29 -5.24 45.50
N SER A 511 2.43 -4.19 44.68
CA SER A 511 3.63 -3.97 43.87
C SER A 511 4.73 -3.31 44.70
N ASN A 512 5.99 -3.61 44.39
CA ASN A 512 7.14 -2.90 44.98
C ASN A 512 7.13 -1.40 44.67
N LEU A 513 6.51 -1.01 43.55
CA LEU A 513 6.36 0.39 43.15
C LEU A 513 5.53 1.19 44.15
N TRP A 514 4.54 0.56 44.79
CA TRP A 514 3.61 1.23 45.70
C TRP A 514 4.31 1.93 46.86
N ARG A 515 5.47 1.44 47.30
CA ARG A 515 6.25 2.06 48.39
C ARG A 515 6.77 3.46 48.06
N GLN A 516 6.87 3.78 46.76
CA GLN A 516 7.41 5.04 46.26
C GLN A 516 6.30 6.00 45.80
N VAL A 517 5.03 5.62 45.97
CA VAL A 517 3.89 6.42 45.52
C VAL A 517 3.54 7.51 46.54
N VAL A 518 3.28 8.71 46.04
CA VAL A 518 2.72 9.80 46.84
C VAL A 518 1.20 9.76 46.70
N LEU A 519 0.51 9.48 47.81
CA LEU A 519 -0.95 9.33 47.82
C LEU A 519 -1.62 10.70 48.00
N LEU A 520 -2.42 11.09 47.02
CA LEU A 520 -3.26 12.29 47.02
C LEU A 520 -4.73 11.87 47.12
N ARG A 521 -5.55 12.55 47.94
CA ARG A 521 -6.93 12.12 48.23
C ARG A 521 -7.94 13.21 47.88
N LEU A 522 -8.95 12.85 47.09
CA LEU A 522 -10.17 13.62 46.87
C LEU A 522 -11.28 13.06 47.75
N ARG A 523 -11.83 13.88 48.63
CA ARG A 523 -12.86 13.49 49.61
C ARG A 523 -14.23 14.08 49.30
N THR A 524 -14.26 15.28 48.72
CA THR A 524 -15.52 15.97 48.40
C THR A 524 -16.21 15.31 47.20
N ASN A 525 -17.41 14.78 47.41
CA ASN A 525 -18.22 14.22 46.32
C ASN A 525 -19.07 15.31 45.68
N MET A 526 -18.73 15.70 44.45
CA MET A 526 -19.42 16.77 43.72
C MET A 526 -20.72 16.30 43.07
N ARG A 527 -20.91 14.99 42.89
CA ARG A 527 -22.12 14.42 42.24
C ARG A 527 -23.28 14.28 43.21
N LEU A 528 -22.97 14.05 44.48
CA LEU A 528 -23.94 13.93 45.58
C LEU A 528 -24.03 15.22 46.41
N PHE A 529 -23.34 16.29 45.99
CA PHE A 529 -23.39 17.56 46.68
C PHE A 529 -24.73 18.25 46.37
N ASP A 530 -25.64 18.20 47.33
CA ASP A 530 -26.89 18.93 47.31
C ASP A 530 -26.84 20.03 48.39
N PRO A 531 -26.85 21.33 48.03
CA PRO A 531 -26.88 22.42 49.00
C PRO A 531 -28.10 22.39 49.93
N SER A 532 -29.14 21.64 49.59
CA SER A 532 -30.39 21.51 50.35
C SER A 532 -30.40 20.35 51.36
N LEU A 533 -29.44 19.42 51.27
CA LEU A 533 -29.25 18.37 52.27
C LEU A 533 -28.27 18.91 53.34
N GLN A 534 -28.81 19.55 54.37
CA GLN A 534 -28.02 19.84 55.58
C GLN A 534 -27.46 18.54 56.15
N GLU A 535 -26.18 18.60 56.55
CA GLU A 535 -25.49 17.50 57.24
C GLU A 535 -26.12 17.24 58.61
N ASP A 536 -27.12 16.36 58.66
CA ASP A 536 -27.52 15.63 59.87
C ASP A 536 -27.47 14.13 59.57
N ALA A 537 -26.33 13.50 59.89
CA ALA A 537 -26.18 12.12 60.42
C ALA A 537 -24.70 11.70 60.50
#